data_AF-A0A833SZX5-F1
#
_entry.id   AF-A0A833SZX5-F1
#
_cell.length_a   1.000
_cell.length_b   1.000
_cell.length_c   1.000
_cell.angle_alpha   90.00
_cell.angle_beta   90.00
_cell.angle_gamma   90.00
#
_symmetry.space_group_name_H-M   'P 1'
#
loop_
_entity.id
_entity.type
_entity.pdbx_description
1 polymer ?
#
loop_
_entity_poly.entity_id
_entity_poly.type
_entity_poly.pdbx_seq_one_letter_code
_entity_poly.pdbx_strand_id
1 'polypeptide(L)'
;MQITCSAVIATAAAAALTFNAAEAHGYVSKPAAQFVDPSTSTTYAKTITADVNSVFGGLKWDDSPEANTATFTSSFANAGYSSLRDMLDQQVADCANTRTDGSPVDVSGLSLMNWQNDEEQKGFIDSHHGPCEVWIDDTMVDHQEDCVATYGTGYPANIKADFSKCSGDCTLRFYWLALHEPNWQIYKQCVPIMNNSGMQSQVQGTVMPTSASTETANDSDSGCQNRALRTAEDAPTHLTNGIKINWTDNRFLHAFNEFALSFPTNEVSK
;
A
#
# COMPACT_ATOMS: atom_id res chain seq x y z
N MET A 1 -32.40 51.73 -54.01
CA MET A 1 -31.01 51.79 -53.55
C MET A 1 -31.07 51.74 -52.03
N GLN A 2 -30.94 50.53 -51.48
CA GLN A 2 -29.84 50.10 -50.58
C GLN A 2 -29.94 50.69 -49.17
N ILE A 3 -29.66 50.01 -48.05
CA ILE A 3 -29.37 48.62 -47.71
C ILE A 3 -29.77 48.52 -46.22
N THR A 4 -30.34 47.39 -45.85
CA THR A 4 -30.75 46.97 -44.50
C THR A 4 -29.61 47.04 -43.47
N CYS A 5 -29.89 47.64 -42.31
CA CYS A 5 -29.06 47.51 -41.11
C CYS A 5 -29.22 46.10 -40.53
N SER A 6 -28.28 45.21 -40.82
CA SER A 6 -28.17 43.92 -40.14
C SER A 6 -27.50 44.14 -38.79
N ALA A 7 -28.27 44.05 -37.70
CA ALA A 7 -27.73 43.91 -36.36
C ALA A 7 -27.18 42.49 -36.20
N VAL A 8 -25.86 42.37 -36.06
CA VAL A 8 -25.20 41.10 -35.73
C VAL A 8 -25.36 40.89 -34.22
N ILE A 9 -26.27 40.01 -33.83
CA ILE A 9 -26.38 39.53 -32.46
C ILE A 9 -25.28 38.47 -32.28
N ALA A 10 -24.20 38.84 -31.59
CA ALA A 10 -23.18 37.89 -31.17
C ALA A 10 -23.71 37.08 -29.99
N THR A 11 -24.19 35.87 -30.25
CA THR A 11 -24.49 34.88 -29.22
C THR A 11 -23.18 34.31 -28.66
N ALA A 12 -22.77 34.78 -27.49
CA ALA A 12 -21.71 34.15 -26.73
C ALA A 12 -22.24 32.82 -26.14
N ALA A 13 -21.83 31.69 -26.72
CA ALA A 13 -22.08 30.39 -26.12
C ALA A 13 -21.13 30.21 -24.93
N ALA A 14 -21.65 30.35 -23.71
CA ALA A 14 -20.93 29.91 -22.52
C ALA A 14 -20.92 28.38 -22.51
N ALA A 15 -19.78 27.77 -22.86
CA ALA A 15 -19.56 26.36 -22.65
C ALA A 15 -19.51 26.11 -21.14
N ALA A 16 -20.56 25.50 -20.58
CA ALA A 16 -20.53 24.96 -19.24
C ALA A 16 -19.53 23.80 -19.23
N LEU A 17 -18.32 24.05 -18.70
CA LEU A 17 -17.39 22.99 -18.37
C LEU A 17 -18.03 22.18 -17.24
N THR A 18 -18.63 21.05 -17.58
CA THR A 18 -18.99 20.04 -16.60
C THR A 18 -17.70 19.42 -16.12
N PHE A 19 -17.17 19.93 -15.01
CA PHE A 19 -16.17 19.20 -14.24
C PHE A 19 -16.87 17.95 -13.73
N ASN A 20 -16.54 16.79 -14.27
CA ASN A 20 -16.83 15.55 -13.57
C ASN A 20 -16.02 15.66 -12.27
N ALA A 21 -16.70 15.84 -11.13
CA ALA A 21 -16.06 15.73 -9.84
C ALA A 21 -15.49 14.32 -9.78
N ALA A 22 -14.18 14.19 -10.02
CA ALA A 22 -13.47 12.96 -9.73
C ALA A 22 -13.43 12.88 -8.21
N GLU A 23 -14.15 11.91 -7.68
CA GLU A 23 -14.38 11.76 -6.26
C GLU A 23 -13.31 10.78 -5.75
N ALA A 24 -12.38 11.23 -4.92
CA ALA A 24 -11.24 10.40 -4.48
C ALA A 24 -11.59 9.34 -3.45
N HIS A 25 -12.83 8.86 -3.50
CA HIS A 25 -13.27 7.69 -2.80
C HIS A 25 -12.31 6.53 -3.02
N GLY A 26 -12.00 5.77 -1.98
CA GLY A 26 -11.08 4.65 -2.06
C GLY A 26 -11.01 3.86 -0.76
N TYR A 27 -10.29 2.76 -0.81
CA TYR A 27 -10.14 1.85 0.31
C TYR A 27 -8.77 1.19 0.35
N VAL A 28 -8.39 0.73 1.54
CA VAL A 28 -7.19 -0.08 1.73
C VAL A 28 -7.46 -1.49 1.20
N SER A 29 -6.96 -1.79 0.00
CA SER A 29 -7.13 -3.08 -0.67
C SER A 29 -6.09 -4.10 -0.26
N LYS A 30 -4.93 -3.64 0.25
CA LYS A 30 -3.85 -4.52 0.72
C LYS A 30 -3.11 -3.89 1.91
N PRO A 31 -3.01 -4.55 3.07
CA PRO A 31 -3.86 -5.68 3.47
C PRO A 31 -5.34 -5.27 3.43
N ALA A 32 -6.21 -6.17 2.99
CA ALA A 32 -7.60 -5.81 2.68
C ALA A 32 -8.38 -5.40 3.94
N ALA A 33 -8.91 -4.16 3.94
CA ALA A 33 -9.85 -3.71 4.95
C ALA A 33 -11.19 -4.46 4.84
N GLN A 34 -11.84 -4.66 5.98
CA GLN A 34 -13.22 -5.14 6.07
C GLN A 34 -14.11 -3.99 6.54
N PHE A 35 -15.33 -3.93 6.04
CA PHE A 35 -16.25 -2.80 6.26
C PHE A 35 -17.49 -3.22 7.03
N VAL A 36 -18.01 -2.32 7.87
CA VAL A 36 -19.29 -2.49 8.57
C VAL A 36 -20.41 -2.44 7.55
N ASP A 37 -20.40 -1.41 6.70
CA ASP A 37 -21.23 -1.31 5.51
C ASP A 37 -20.34 -1.31 4.25
N PRO A 38 -20.27 -2.42 3.50
CA PRO A 38 -19.46 -2.52 2.29
C PRO A 38 -19.86 -1.53 1.19
N SER A 39 -21.11 -1.06 1.16
CA SER A 39 -21.60 -0.13 0.13
C SER A 39 -20.99 1.28 0.24
N THR A 40 -20.43 1.61 1.41
CA THR A 40 -19.76 2.88 1.71
C THR A 40 -18.25 2.68 1.96
N SER A 41 -17.69 1.59 1.45
CA SER A 41 -16.28 1.21 1.65
C SER A 41 -15.29 2.23 1.07
N THR A 42 -15.70 2.95 0.04
CA THR A 42 -14.88 3.96 -0.64
C THR A 42 -15.11 5.37 -0.09
N THR A 43 -16.13 5.59 0.74
CA THR A 43 -16.50 6.92 1.25
C THR A 43 -15.48 7.45 2.27
N TYR A 44 -15.21 8.76 2.23
CA TYR A 44 -14.43 9.41 3.28
C TYR A 44 -15.19 9.37 4.62
N ALA A 45 -14.46 9.43 5.73
CA ALA A 45 -15.02 9.28 7.06
C ALA A 45 -15.78 10.52 7.55
N LYS A 46 -15.26 11.72 7.25
CA LYS A 46 -15.84 12.99 7.72
C LYS A 46 -15.32 14.18 6.93
N THR A 47 -16.15 15.21 6.79
CA THR A 47 -15.75 16.54 6.34
C THR A 47 -15.45 17.45 7.52
N ILE A 48 -14.35 18.19 7.47
CA ILE A 48 -13.97 19.22 8.45
C ILE A 48 -13.57 20.53 7.74
N THR A 49 -13.41 21.61 8.48
CA THR A 49 -12.90 22.89 7.97
C THR A 49 -11.68 23.33 8.78
N ALA A 50 -11.03 24.42 8.36
CA ALA A 50 -9.96 25.07 9.11
C ALA A 50 -10.34 25.44 10.56
N ASP A 51 -11.63 25.52 10.90
CA ASP A 51 -12.09 25.89 12.24
C ASP A 51 -11.74 24.84 13.33
N VAL A 52 -11.30 23.64 12.93
CA VAL A 52 -10.82 22.61 13.87
C VAL A 52 -9.65 23.07 14.73
N ASN A 53 -8.87 24.06 14.26
CA ASN A 53 -7.80 24.66 15.04
C ASN A 53 -7.57 26.11 14.61
N SER A 54 -7.50 27.03 15.57
CA SER A 54 -7.36 28.46 15.30
C SER A 54 -6.12 28.85 14.47
N VAL A 55 -5.08 28.01 14.44
CA VAL A 55 -3.87 28.24 13.64
C VAL A 55 -4.14 28.21 12.14
N PHE A 56 -5.19 27.48 11.71
CA PHE A 56 -5.61 27.45 10.30
C PHE A 56 -6.57 28.59 9.95
N GLY A 57 -7.07 29.31 10.96
CA GLY A 57 -8.06 30.37 10.80
C GLY A 57 -7.52 31.57 10.02
N GLY A 58 -8.32 32.05 9.07
CA GLY A 58 -7.97 33.21 8.23
C GLY A 58 -6.92 32.94 7.15
N LEU A 59 -6.44 31.70 7.03
CA LEU A 59 -5.63 31.27 5.88
C LEU A 59 -6.52 31.01 4.66
N LYS A 60 -5.88 30.96 3.49
CA LYS A 60 -6.55 30.72 2.21
C LYS A 60 -6.64 29.21 1.95
N TRP A 61 -7.84 28.72 1.67
CA TRP A 61 -8.15 27.30 1.45
C TRP A 61 -8.92 27.02 0.15
N ASP A 62 -9.12 28.05 -0.67
CA ASP A 62 -9.78 28.02 -1.98
C ASP A 62 -8.77 28.21 -3.13
N ASP A 63 -7.53 27.76 -2.93
CA ASP A 63 -6.48 27.73 -3.95
C ASP A 63 -6.36 26.33 -4.59
N SER A 64 -5.26 26.05 -5.30
CA SER A 64 -4.99 24.71 -5.82
C SER A 64 -4.80 23.69 -4.67
N PRO A 65 -5.09 22.39 -4.91
CA PRO A 65 -4.86 21.34 -3.92
C PRO A 65 -3.42 21.34 -3.35
N GLU A 66 -2.42 21.56 -4.19
CA GLU A 66 -1.00 21.64 -3.78
C GLU A 66 -0.73 22.89 -2.94
N ALA A 67 -1.30 24.03 -3.29
CA ALA A 67 -1.15 25.27 -2.54
C ALA A 67 -1.83 25.20 -1.16
N ASN A 68 -3.01 24.58 -1.09
CA ASN A 68 -3.70 24.30 0.17
C ASN A 68 -2.88 23.31 1.02
N THR A 69 -2.29 22.29 0.41
CA THR A 69 -1.41 21.33 1.09
C THR A 69 -0.16 22.00 1.66
N ALA A 70 0.51 22.86 0.88
CA ALA A 70 1.64 23.65 1.38
C ALA A 70 1.25 24.60 2.53
N THR A 71 0.05 25.18 2.46
CA THR A 71 -0.52 26.03 3.52
C THR A 71 -0.77 25.23 4.79
N PHE A 72 -1.32 24.02 4.68
CA PHE A 72 -1.48 23.10 5.80
C PHE A 72 -0.13 22.73 6.40
N THR A 73 0.80 22.21 5.60
CA THR A 73 2.13 21.78 6.06
C THR A 73 2.87 22.88 6.82
N SER A 74 2.89 24.10 6.27
CA SER A 74 3.57 25.23 6.92
C SER A 74 2.91 25.71 8.21
N SER A 75 1.59 25.56 8.35
CA SER A 75 0.85 25.97 9.55
C SER A 75 0.74 24.87 10.61
N PHE A 76 0.75 23.60 10.21
CA PHE A 76 0.55 22.43 11.08
C PHE A 76 1.58 22.34 12.20
N ALA A 77 2.83 22.75 11.94
CA ALA A 77 3.90 22.80 12.96
C ALA A 77 3.55 23.68 14.17
N ASN A 78 2.67 24.67 14.00
CA ASN A 78 2.20 25.55 15.08
C ASN A 78 0.86 25.12 15.68
N ALA A 79 0.19 24.12 15.10
CA ALA A 79 -1.14 23.68 15.52
C ALA A 79 -1.15 22.94 16.87
N GLY A 80 0.01 22.46 17.32
CA GLY A 80 0.19 21.80 18.62
C GLY A 80 -0.15 20.31 18.64
N TYR A 81 -0.43 19.70 17.49
CA TYR A 81 -0.61 18.25 17.35
C TYR A 81 0.73 17.54 17.21
N SER A 82 0.84 16.34 17.78
CA SER A 82 2.07 15.54 17.62
C SER A 82 2.17 14.83 16.27
N SER A 83 1.04 14.61 15.59
CA SER A 83 0.95 13.92 14.30
C SER A 83 -0.39 14.20 13.62
N LEU A 84 -0.52 13.83 12.35
CA LEU A 84 -1.82 13.89 11.66
C LEU A 84 -2.84 12.97 12.36
N ARG A 85 -2.42 11.77 12.79
CA ARG A 85 -3.25 10.87 13.61
C ARG A 85 -3.83 11.59 14.84
N ASP A 86 -3.00 12.31 15.60
CA ASP A 86 -3.44 13.03 16.81
C ASP A 86 -4.53 14.07 16.48
N MET A 87 -4.37 14.82 15.38
CA MET A 87 -5.39 15.74 14.90
C MET A 87 -6.68 15.03 14.47
N LEU A 88 -6.57 13.97 13.67
CA LEU A 88 -7.73 13.34 13.01
C LEU A 88 -8.51 12.41 13.94
N ASP A 89 -7.86 11.78 14.92
CA ASP A 89 -8.53 10.95 15.94
C ASP A 89 -9.48 11.79 16.83
N GLN A 90 -9.23 13.10 16.98
CA GLN A 90 -10.15 14.02 17.65
C GLN A 90 -11.43 14.30 16.84
N GLN A 91 -11.41 14.02 15.53
CA GLN A 91 -12.52 14.29 14.61
C GLN A 91 -13.32 13.05 14.26
N VAL A 92 -12.64 11.91 14.15
CA VAL A 92 -13.19 10.61 13.75
C VAL A 92 -12.75 9.55 14.76
N ALA A 93 -13.68 9.14 15.62
CA ALA A 93 -13.44 8.07 16.59
C ALA A 93 -13.22 6.71 15.92
N ASP A 94 -12.62 5.79 16.67
CA ASP A 94 -12.44 4.38 16.31
C ASP A 94 -11.83 4.18 14.92
N CYS A 95 -12.47 3.37 14.08
CA CYS A 95 -11.99 2.96 12.76
C CYS A 95 -12.97 3.34 11.64
N ALA A 96 -13.77 4.39 11.88
CA ALA A 96 -14.81 4.86 10.96
C ALA A 96 -15.71 3.69 10.48
N ASN A 97 -15.80 3.44 9.18
CA ASN A 97 -16.61 2.36 8.59
C ASN A 97 -15.86 1.00 8.53
N THR A 98 -14.61 0.90 9.00
CA THR A 98 -13.86 -0.36 8.97
C THR A 98 -14.05 -1.20 10.22
N ARG A 99 -14.01 -2.53 10.04
CA ARG A 99 -14.11 -3.54 11.10
C ARG A 99 -12.72 -3.88 11.66
N THR A 100 -12.64 -4.01 12.98
CA THR A 100 -11.45 -4.49 13.69
C THR A 100 -11.69 -5.82 14.41
N ASP A 101 -12.91 -6.35 14.34
CA ASP A 101 -13.34 -7.62 14.95
C ASP A 101 -13.25 -8.82 13.99
N GLY A 102 -12.80 -8.59 12.75
CA GLY A 102 -12.53 -9.63 11.75
C GLY A 102 -11.20 -10.34 12.00
N SER A 103 -11.01 -11.46 11.30
CA SER A 103 -9.73 -12.19 11.32
C SER A 103 -8.58 -11.30 10.83
N PRO A 104 -7.44 -11.24 11.55
CA PRO A 104 -6.28 -10.48 11.10
C PRO A 104 -5.76 -10.96 9.73
N VAL A 105 -5.32 -10.01 8.90
CA VAL A 105 -4.67 -10.29 7.61
C VAL A 105 -3.17 -10.53 7.85
N ASP A 106 -2.64 -11.66 7.37
CA ASP A 106 -1.20 -11.93 7.44
C ASP A 106 -0.44 -10.99 6.49
N VAL A 107 0.41 -10.14 7.07
CA VAL A 107 1.23 -9.17 6.35
C VAL A 107 2.69 -9.63 6.17
N SER A 108 2.98 -10.89 6.48
CA SER A 108 4.32 -11.47 6.30
C SER A 108 4.78 -11.33 4.85
N GLY A 109 5.94 -10.71 4.65
CA GLY A 109 6.52 -10.47 3.32
C GLY A 109 5.93 -9.28 2.56
N LEU A 110 5.00 -8.53 3.15
CA LEU A 110 4.56 -7.25 2.60
C LEU A 110 5.50 -6.12 3.01
N SER A 111 5.64 -5.14 2.13
CA SER A 111 6.34 -3.86 2.38
C SER A 111 5.55 -2.64 1.91
N LEU A 112 4.39 -2.88 1.29
CA LEU A 112 3.51 -1.88 0.71
C LEU A 112 2.07 -2.12 1.17
N MET A 113 1.40 -1.02 1.51
CA MET A 113 -0.04 -0.93 1.60
C MET A 113 -0.59 -0.43 0.25
N ASN A 114 -1.73 -0.95 -0.17
CA ASN A 114 -2.44 -0.47 -1.35
C ASN A 114 -3.71 0.29 -0.99
N TRP A 115 -3.86 1.47 -1.58
CA TRP A 115 -5.08 2.27 -1.58
C TRP A 115 -5.63 2.33 -3.00
N GLN A 116 -6.92 2.05 -3.18
CA GLN A 116 -7.53 2.06 -4.52
C GLN A 116 -9.04 2.28 -4.51
N ASN A 117 -9.58 2.54 -5.70
CA ASN A 117 -10.97 2.53 -6.08
C ASN A 117 -11.11 1.72 -7.37
N ASP A 118 -11.81 0.60 -7.30
CA ASP A 118 -11.95 -0.32 -8.43
C ASP A 118 -12.92 0.21 -9.49
N GLU A 119 -13.96 0.94 -9.08
CA GLU A 119 -14.95 1.48 -10.01
C GLU A 119 -14.30 2.52 -10.93
N GLU A 120 -13.46 3.38 -10.36
CA GLU A 120 -12.78 4.45 -11.11
C GLU A 120 -11.41 4.03 -11.67
N GLN A 121 -10.88 2.87 -11.25
CA GLN A 121 -9.52 2.42 -11.54
C GLN A 121 -8.47 3.46 -11.13
N LYS A 122 -8.59 3.97 -9.89
CA LYS A 122 -7.73 5.04 -9.33
C LYS A 122 -7.15 4.66 -7.97
N GLY A 123 -5.92 5.09 -7.70
CA GLY A 123 -5.40 5.19 -6.34
C GLY A 123 -5.69 6.59 -5.79
N PHE A 124 -4.66 7.31 -5.38
CA PHE A 124 -4.79 8.75 -5.19
C PHE A 124 -5.13 9.45 -6.52
N ILE A 125 -5.78 10.62 -6.44
CA ILE A 125 -6.09 11.45 -7.61
C ILE A 125 -5.48 12.84 -7.44
N ASP A 126 -5.13 13.44 -8.57
CA ASP A 126 -4.43 14.74 -8.67
C ASP A 126 -5.20 15.89 -8.04
N SER A 127 -6.53 15.78 -7.90
CA SER A 127 -7.30 16.82 -7.23
C SER A 127 -7.19 16.77 -5.70
N HIS A 128 -6.74 15.67 -5.07
CA HIS A 128 -6.87 15.45 -3.62
C HIS A 128 -5.53 15.47 -2.86
N HIS A 129 -4.68 16.46 -3.13
CA HIS A 129 -3.44 16.62 -2.39
C HIS A 129 -3.67 16.80 -0.88
N GLY A 130 -2.69 16.35 -0.11
CA GLY A 130 -2.67 16.50 1.34
C GLY A 130 -1.89 15.40 2.07
N PRO A 131 -1.70 15.55 3.39
CA PRO A 131 -0.82 14.68 4.16
C PRO A 131 -1.48 13.32 4.42
N CYS A 132 -0.65 12.29 4.56
CA CYS A 132 -1.10 10.97 5.00
C CYS A 132 -0.10 10.32 5.94
N GLU A 133 -0.61 9.41 6.78
CA GLU A 133 0.17 8.61 7.72
C GLU A 133 -0.31 7.16 7.72
N VAL A 134 0.64 6.25 7.88
CA VAL A 134 0.37 4.83 8.16
C VAL A 134 0.91 4.50 9.54
N TRP A 135 0.06 3.89 10.36
CA TRP A 135 0.39 3.47 11.72
C TRP A 135 0.14 1.97 11.88
N ILE A 136 1.01 1.32 12.64
CA ILE A 136 0.78 -0.01 13.18
C ILE A 136 0.76 0.15 14.70
N ASP A 137 -0.42 -0.06 15.29
CA ASP A 137 -0.71 0.29 16.68
C ASP A 137 -0.25 1.72 17.00
N ASP A 138 0.72 1.88 17.90
CA ASP A 138 1.25 3.19 18.30
C ASP A 138 2.56 3.56 17.59
N THR A 139 2.95 2.80 16.56
CA THR A 139 4.15 3.06 15.77
C THR A 139 3.78 3.63 14.41
N MET A 140 4.22 4.86 14.12
CA MET A 140 4.13 5.42 12.77
C MET A 140 5.14 4.71 11.87
N VAL A 141 4.68 4.16 10.76
CA VAL A 141 5.50 3.40 9.80
C VAL A 141 5.63 4.07 8.44
N ASP A 142 4.82 5.09 8.17
CA ASP A 142 4.98 6.03 7.05
C ASP A 142 4.30 7.37 7.36
N HIS A 143 4.87 8.45 6.83
CA HIS A 143 4.33 9.80 6.92
C HIS A 143 4.80 10.60 5.70
N GLN A 144 3.87 11.28 5.02
CA GLN A 144 4.20 12.25 3.99
C GLN A 144 3.33 13.50 4.13
N GLU A 145 3.92 14.66 3.86
CA GLU A 145 3.22 15.94 3.84
C GLU A 145 2.25 16.08 2.65
N ASP A 146 2.55 15.37 1.55
CA ASP A 146 1.69 15.28 0.37
C ASP A 146 1.81 13.88 -0.26
N CYS A 147 0.76 13.07 -0.11
CA CYS A 147 0.77 11.69 -0.57
C CYS A 147 0.52 11.54 -2.07
N VAL A 148 -0.21 12.48 -2.68
CA VAL A 148 -0.40 12.51 -4.13
C VAL A 148 0.94 12.82 -4.81
N ALA A 149 1.65 13.84 -4.32
CA ALA A 149 2.97 14.19 -4.85
C ALA A 149 4.02 13.08 -4.62
N THR A 150 3.95 12.38 -3.49
CA THR A 150 4.93 11.34 -3.14
C THR A 150 4.69 10.02 -3.87
N TYR A 151 3.46 9.56 -3.92
CA TYR A 151 3.11 8.22 -4.43
C TYR A 151 2.50 8.24 -5.83
N GLY A 152 2.14 9.41 -6.35
CA GLY A 152 1.50 9.60 -7.64
C GLY A 152 0.05 9.09 -7.68
N THR A 153 -0.55 9.15 -8.87
CA THR A 153 -1.97 8.82 -9.10
C THR A 153 -2.17 7.44 -9.73
N GLY A 154 -1.28 6.49 -9.42
CA GLY A 154 -1.33 5.12 -9.95
C GLY A 154 -2.50 4.30 -9.40
N TYR A 155 -2.79 3.16 -10.01
CA TYR A 155 -3.78 2.19 -9.52
C TYR A 155 -3.14 0.79 -9.38
N PRO A 156 -3.07 0.24 -8.15
CA PRO A 156 -3.32 0.93 -6.88
C PRO A 156 -2.27 2.02 -6.60
N ALA A 157 -2.57 2.91 -5.65
CA ALA A 157 -1.51 3.67 -4.99
C ALA A 157 -0.70 2.72 -4.10
N ASN A 158 0.64 2.78 -4.20
CA ASN A 158 1.56 1.92 -3.45
C ASN A 158 2.22 2.73 -2.35
N ILE A 159 1.69 2.65 -1.13
CA ILE A 159 2.15 3.38 0.05
C ILE A 159 3.11 2.48 0.83
N LYS A 160 4.24 3.03 1.29
CA LYS A 160 5.19 2.24 2.10
C LYS A 160 4.59 1.91 3.45
N ALA A 161 4.89 0.72 3.96
CA ALA A 161 4.55 0.34 5.32
C ALA A 161 5.55 -0.68 5.86
N ASP A 162 6.23 -0.34 6.95
CA ASP A 162 7.13 -1.27 7.66
C ASP A 162 6.32 -2.26 8.52
N PHE A 163 5.78 -3.30 7.89
CA PHE A 163 5.00 -4.33 8.59
C PHE A 163 5.81 -5.13 9.62
N SER A 164 7.15 -5.03 9.63
CA SER A 164 7.98 -5.64 10.68
C SER A 164 7.73 -5.04 12.07
N LYS A 165 7.08 -3.87 12.15
CA LYS A 165 6.65 -3.27 13.41
C LYS A 165 5.46 -3.95 14.06
N CYS A 166 4.74 -4.81 13.34
CA CYS A 166 3.71 -5.63 13.93
C CYS A 166 4.30 -6.88 14.60
N SER A 167 3.94 -7.14 15.86
CA SER A 167 4.31 -8.35 16.60
C SER A 167 3.06 -9.03 17.15
N GLY A 168 2.74 -10.22 16.62
CA GLY A 168 1.47 -10.89 16.92
C GLY A 168 0.32 -10.25 16.14
N ASP A 169 -0.78 -9.96 16.85
CA ASP A 169 -1.95 -9.27 16.30
C ASP A 169 -1.83 -7.76 16.53
N CYS A 170 -1.99 -6.98 15.47
CA CYS A 170 -1.88 -5.52 15.49
C CYS A 170 -3.03 -4.90 14.70
N THR A 171 -3.16 -3.57 14.77
CA THR A 171 -4.05 -2.80 13.91
C THR A 171 -3.25 -1.85 13.04
N LEU A 172 -3.31 -2.05 11.72
CA LEU A 172 -2.90 -1.05 10.73
C LEU A 172 -3.95 0.06 10.72
N ARG A 173 -3.52 1.32 10.69
CA ARG A 173 -4.38 2.49 10.52
C ARG A 173 -3.80 3.38 9.43
N PHE A 174 -4.61 3.68 8.43
CA PHE A 174 -4.28 4.64 7.39
C PHE A 174 -5.09 5.91 7.59
N TYR A 175 -4.42 7.05 7.51
CA TYR A 175 -4.98 8.39 7.60
C TYR A 175 -4.58 9.18 6.36
N TRP A 176 -5.51 9.86 5.72
CA TRP A 176 -5.24 10.82 4.65
C TRP A 176 -6.22 11.98 4.76
N LEU A 177 -5.70 13.20 4.68
CA LEU A 177 -6.50 14.42 4.70
C LEU A 177 -6.41 15.08 3.33
N ALA A 178 -7.51 15.09 2.56
CA ALA A 178 -7.56 15.79 1.29
C ALA A 178 -7.94 17.26 1.49
N LEU A 179 -7.13 18.16 0.93
CA LEU A 179 -7.19 19.61 1.13
C LEU A 179 -7.59 20.36 -0.15
N HIS A 180 -8.38 19.72 -1.01
CA HIS A 180 -8.70 20.21 -2.36
C HIS A 180 -9.67 21.39 -2.40
N GLU A 181 -10.42 21.60 -1.33
CA GLU A 181 -11.35 22.72 -1.14
C GLU A 181 -11.43 23.09 0.36
N PRO A 182 -12.11 24.19 0.76
CA PRO A 182 -12.21 24.59 2.17
C PRO A 182 -12.87 23.55 3.10
N ASN A 183 -13.64 22.63 2.54
CA ASN A 183 -14.21 21.47 3.22
C ASN A 183 -13.26 20.28 3.05
N TRP A 184 -12.34 20.11 3.99
CA TRP A 184 -11.37 19.02 3.93
C TRP A 184 -12.02 17.67 4.20
N GLN A 185 -11.56 16.64 3.51
CA GLN A 185 -12.09 15.29 3.65
C GLN A 185 -11.10 14.39 4.38
N ILE A 186 -11.57 13.75 5.44
CA ILE A 186 -10.80 12.79 6.24
C ILE A 186 -11.04 11.39 5.71
N TYR A 187 -9.99 10.74 5.24
CA TYR A 187 -9.97 9.30 4.98
C TYR A 187 -9.28 8.61 6.16
N LYS A 188 -9.99 7.67 6.77
CA LYS A 188 -9.48 6.88 7.89
C LYS A 188 -9.97 5.44 7.75
N GLN A 189 -9.05 4.50 7.68
CA GLN A 189 -9.37 3.07 7.58
C GLN A 189 -8.41 2.24 8.43
N CYS A 190 -8.94 1.21 9.06
CA CYS A 190 -8.19 0.27 9.86
C CYS A 190 -8.23 -1.14 9.27
N VAL A 191 -7.17 -1.90 9.51
CA VAL A 191 -7.10 -3.31 9.16
C VAL A 191 -6.49 -4.09 10.34
N PRO A 192 -7.20 -5.07 10.93
CA PRO A 192 -6.56 -6.02 11.82
C PRO A 192 -5.54 -6.83 11.01
N ILE A 193 -4.28 -6.84 11.46
CA ILE A 193 -3.18 -7.49 10.77
C ILE A 193 -2.41 -8.37 11.74
N MET A 194 -1.69 -9.34 11.21
CA MET A 194 -0.75 -10.15 11.97
C MET A 194 0.55 -10.35 11.20
N ASN A 195 1.68 -10.46 11.89
CA ASN A 195 2.96 -10.73 11.24
C ASN A 195 3.62 -11.98 11.81
N ASN A 196 3.60 -13.05 11.01
CA ASN A 196 4.16 -14.36 11.34
C ASN A 196 5.64 -14.51 10.97
N SER A 197 6.31 -13.46 10.51
CA SER A 197 7.74 -13.53 10.14
C SER A 197 8.66 -13.95 11.29
N GLY A 198 8.18 -13.90 12.55
CA GLY A 198 8.85 -14.44 13.74
C GLY A 198 8.37 -15.82 14.24
N MET A 199 7.32 -16.41 13.65
CA MET A 199 6.74 -17.70 14.06
C MET A 199 7.27 -18.88 13.23
N GLN A 200 8.48 -18.77 12.68
CA GLN A 200 9.20 -19.93 12.17
C GLN A 200 10.24 -20.39 13.21
N SER A 201 9.80 -21.14 14.23
CA SER A 201 10.57 -22.23 14.86
C SER A 201 9.81 -22.93 15.99
N GLN A 202 9.98 -24.27 16.03
CA GLN A 202 9.61 -25.25 17.04
C GLN A 202 8.30 -26.05 16.82
N VAL A 203 8.19 -26.74 15.67
CA VAL A 203 7.64 -28.11 15.72
C VAL A 203 8.82 -29.06 15.92
N GLN A 204 9.30 -29.16 17.17
CA GLN A 204 10.26 -30.17 17.55
C GLN A 204 9.50 -31.50 17.68
N GLY A 205 9.41 -32.24 16.57
CA GLY A 205 8.91 -33.60 16.56
C GLY A 205 9.83 -34.50 17.39
N THR A 206 9.43 -34.81 18.62
CA THR A 206 10.09 -35.84 19.43
C THR A 206 9.68 -37.21 18.91
N VAL A 207 10.42 -37.76 17.94
CA VAL A 207 10.42 -39.21 17.68
C VAL A 207 11.61 -39.83 18.39
N MET A 208 11.30 -40.56 19.45
CA MET A 208 12.23 -41.34 20.26
C MET A 208 12.63 -42.62 19.49
N PRO A 209 13.92 -42.98 19.38
CA PRO A 209 14.32 -44.22 18.71
C PRO A 209 14.23 -45.40 19.68
N THR A 210 13.39 -46.39 19.37
CA THR A 210 13.44 -47.71 20.00
C THR A 210 14.50 -48.56 19.31
N SER A 211 15.37 -49.18 20.12
CA SER A 211 16.44 -50.07 19.69
C SER A 211 15.97 -51.49 19.34
N ALA A 212 16.67 -52.06 18.35
CA ALA A 212 16.96 -53.46 18.07
C ALA A 212 15.83 -54.39 17.57
N SER A 213 16.01 -54.93 16.37
CA SER A 213 16.09 -56.38 16.09
C SER A 213 16.59 -56.64 14.67
N THR A 214 17.55 -57.55 14.56
CA THR A 214 18.11 -58.16 13.35
C THR A 214 17.10 -59.09 12.67
N GLU A 215 16.88 -58.95 11.36
CA GLU A 215 16.61 -60.07 10.45
C GLU A 215 17.16 -59.79 9.04
N THR A 216 17.85 -60.78 8.51
CA THR A 216 18.33 -60.91 7.12
C THR A 216 17.20 -61.36 6.19
N ALA A 217 17.02 -60.71 5.04
CA ALA A 217 16.48 -61.33 3.83
C ALA A 217 16.92 -60.58 2.57
N ASN A 218 17.04 -61.36 1.49
CA ASN A 218 17.75 -61.11 0.25
C ASN A 218 16.88 -60.41 -0.81
N ASP A 219 17.55 -59.65 -1.68
CA ASP A 219 17.30 -59.45 -3.12
C ASP A 219 15.98 -58.81 -3.63
N SER A 220 16.10 -57.68 -4.33
CA SER A 220 15.62 -57.48 -5.73
C SER A 220 15.57 -55.99 -6.12
N ASP A 221 16.36 -55.70 -7.16
CA ASP A 221 16.33 -54.61 -8.12
C ASP A 221 15.06 -53.75 -8.25
N SER A 222 15.20 -52.43 -8.09
CA SER A 222 14.60 -51.41 -8.96
C SER A 222 15.13 -50.03 -8.56
N GLY A 223 16.11 -49.55 -9.33
CA GLY A 223 16.72 -48.24 -9.15
C GLY A 223 15.78 -47.10 -9.55
N CYS A 224 15.39 -46.28 -8.57
CA CYS A 224 15.02 -44.88 -8.73
C CYS A 224 15.59 -44.12 -7.53
N GLN A 225 16.76 -43.49 -7.68
CA GLN A 225 17.31 -42.61 -6.65
C GLN A 225 16.48 -41.33 -6.56
N ASN A 226 15.78 -41.15 -5.45
CA ASN A 226 15.27 -39.85 -5.05
C ASN A 226 16.46 -38.93 -4.78
N ARG A 227 16.72 -38.00 -5.70
CA ARG A 227 17.63 -36.87 -5.46
C ARG A 227 16.97 -35.97 -4.41
N ALA A 228 17.47 -36.04 -3.17
CA ALA A 228 17.09 -35.09 -2.14
C ALA A 228 17.36 -33.65 -2.62
N LEU A 229 16.36 -32.77 -2.45
CA LEU A 229 16.50 -31.33 -2.62
C LEU A 229 17.50 -30.82 -1.56
N ARG A 230 18.59 -30.21 -2.01
CA ARG A 230 19.58 -29.59 -1.12
C ARG A 230 18.97 -28.32 -0.51
N THR A 231 19.04 -28.17 0.81
CA THR A 231 18.75 -26.92 1.51
C THR A 231 19.90 -25.93 1.34
N ALA A 232 19.64 -24.65 1.63
CA ALA A 232 20.58 -23.54 1.41
C ALA A 232 21.89 -23.59 2.22
N GLU A 233 22.10 -24.64 3.03
CA GLU A 233 23.31 -24.83 3.84
C GLU A 233 24.46 -25.52 3.07
N ASP A 234 24.22 -25.96 1.83
CA ASP A 234 25.17 -26.70 0.99
C ASP A 234 25.88 -25.82 -0.07
N ALA A 235 25.85 -24.49 0.06
CA ALA A 235 26.53 -23.57 -0.86
C ALA A 235 28.06 -23.58 -0.63
N PRO A 236 28.90 -23.64 -1.68
CA PRO A 236 30.35 -23.55 -1.54
C PRO A 236 30.77 -22.28 -0.80
N THR A 237 31.58 -22.41 0.25
CA THR A 237 32.01 -21.36 1.19
C THR A 237 32.94 -20.28 0.59
N HIS A 238 32.95 -20.07 -0.72
CA HIS A 238 33.87 -19.13 -1.37
C HIS A 238 33.30 -17.71 -1.59
N LEU A 239 32.09 -17.40 -1.10
CA LEU A 239 31.43 -16.11 -1.31
C LEU A 239 31.10 -15.34 -0.02
N THR A 240 31.57 -15.78 1.14
CA THR A 240 31.24 -15.15 2.45
C THR A 240 32.13 -13.98 2.87
N ASN A 241 32.85 -13.34 1.94
CA ASN A 241 33.53 -12.07 2.23
C ASN A 241 33.23 -11.06 1.12
N GLY A 242 32.68 -9.91 1.48
CA GLY A 242 32.18 -8.84 0.61
C GLY A 242 33.11 -8.39 -0.52
N ILE A 243 33.16 -9.16 -1.61
CA ILE A 243 33.82 -8.82 -2.86
C ILE A 243 32.82 -8.04 -3.72
N LYS A 244 33.21 -6.85 -4.18
CA LYS A 244 32.46 -6.05 -5.15
C LYS A 244 32.19 -6.89 -6.41
N ILE A 245 30.91 -7.04 -6.74
CA ILE A 245 30.47 -7.68 -7.99
C ILE A 245 31.00 -6.87 -9.17
N ASN A 246 31.87 -7.47 -9.97
CA ASN A 246 32.29 -6.91 -11.25
C ASN A 246 31.31 -7.35 -12.33
N TRP A 247 30.45 -6.44 -12.76
CA TRP A 247 29.40 -6.65 -13.78
C TRP A 247 29.93 -6.92 -15.20
N THR A 248 31.25 -7.04 -15.39
CA THR A 248 31.87 -7.44 -16.66
C THR A 248 32.31 -8.91 -16.69
N ASP A 249 32.06 -9.68 -15.62
CA ASP A 249 32.45 -11.09 -15.55
C ASP A 249 31.39 -12.00 -16.21
N ASN A 250 31.76 -12.58 -17.36
CA ASN A 250 30.89 -13.40 -18.21
C ASN A 250 30.43 -14.73 -17.56
N ARG A 251 30.91 -15.06 -16.36
CA ARG A 251 30.50 -16.27 -15.63
C ARG A 251 29.03 -16.24 -15.23
N PHE A 252 28.47 -15.07 -14.95
CA PHE A 252 27.03 -14.93 -14.65
C PHE A 252 26.16 -15.15 -15.89
N LEU A 253 26.60 -14.64 -17.05
CA LEU A 253 25.91 -14.86 -18.33
C LEU A 253 25.89 -16.35 -18.70
N HIS A 254 26.97 -17.08 -18.41
CA HIS A 254 27.02 -18.53 -18.63
C HIS A 254 26.04 -19.28 -17.72
N ALA A 255 26.00 -18.94 -16.42
CA ALA A 255 25.07 -19.55 -15.47
C ALA A 255 23.60 -19.26 -15.81
N PHE A 256 23.30 -18.04 -16.27
CA PHE A 256 21.96 -17.67 -16.72
C PHE A 256 21.56 -18.41 -18.00
N ASN A 257 22.48 -18.57 -18.95
CA ASN A 257 22.21 -19.34 -20.17
C ASN A 257 21.99 -20.84 -19.88
N GLU A 258 22.76 -21.45 -18.99
CA GLU A 258 22.50 -22.86 -18.60
C GLU A 258 21.16 -23.01 -17.87
N PHE A 259 20.77 -22.04 -17.05
CA PHE A 259 19.44 -22.02 -16.42
C PHE A 259 18.32 -21.85 -17.46
N ALA A 260 18.48 -20.95 -18.43
CA ALA A 260 17.51 -20.73 -19.49
C ALA A 260 17.32 -21.97 -20.39
N LEU A 261 18.38 -22.75 -20.62
CA LEU A 261 18.33 -24.00 -21.37
C LEU A 261 17.66 -25.17 -20.61
N SER A 262 17.41 -25.01 -19.30
CA SER A 262 16.74 -26.03 -18.49
C SER A 262 15.21 -26.04 -18.63
N PHE A 263 14.63 -25.05 -19.34
CA PHE A 263 13.21 -25.02 -19.66
C PHE A 263 12.93 -25.71 -21.00
N PRO A 264 12.05 -26.73 -21.06
CA PRO A 264 11.70 -27.37 -22.32
C PRO A 264 10.93 -26.39 -23.23
N THR A 265 11.43 -26.16 -24.44
CA THR A 265 10.71 -25.44 -25.49
C THR A 265 9.64 -26.35 -26.08
N ASN A 266 8.37 -26.08 -25.81
CA ASN A 266 7.27 -26.71 -26.53
C ASN A 266 7.26 -26.17 -27.97
N GLU A 267 7.86 -26.91 -28.90
CA GLU A 267 7.62 -26.70 -30.33
C GLU A 267 6.19 -27.12 -30.65
N VAL A 268 5.36 -26.14 -31.04
CA VAL A 268 4.07 -26.41 -31.69
C VAL A 268 4.39 -26.73 -33.16
N SER A 269 4.39 -28.01 -33.50
CA SER A 269 4.38 -28.43 -34.92
C SER A 269 3.07 -27.99 -35.57
N LYS A 270 3.20 -27.42 -36.77
CA LYS A 270 2.09 -27.12 -37.69
C LYS A 270 1.33 -28.37 -38.11
#